data_AF-A0A6J1N2Y3-F1
#
_entry.id   AF-A0A6J1N2Y3-F1
#
_cell.length_a   1.000
_cell.length_b   1.000
_cell.length_c   1.000
_cell.angle_alpha   90.00
_cell.angle_beta   90.00
_cell.angle_gamma   90.00
#
_symmetry.space_group_name_H-M   'P 1'
#
loop_
_entity.id
_entity.type
_entity.pdbx_description
1 polymer ?
#
loop_
_entity_poly.entity_id
_entity_poly.type
_entity_poly.pdbx_seq_one_letter_code
_entity_poly.pdbx_strand_id
1 'polypeptide(L)'
;MAVYKIALAIAMLVALTSAQRPFYAGLRPIGYPSVETESISNRFGEDADQPIEARGDGNLINRLNQMPIDKQPFWYLNWRFYDAQRKNPQTYPQRPSQFAGNQLN
;
A
#
# COMPACT_ATOMS: atom_id res chain seq x y z
N MET A 1 58.24 -7.72 -6.27
CA MET A 1 57.46 -8.38 -5.18
C MET A 1 56.30 -7.54 -4.61
N ALA A 2 56.19 -6.23 -4.89
CA ALA A 2 55.07 -5.41 -4.38
C ALA A 2 53.81 -5.49 -5.27
N VAL A 3 53.97 -5.60 -6.59
CA VAL A 3 52.84 -5.54 -7.55
C VAL A 3 51.82 -6.65 -7.34
N TYR A 4 52.25 -7.91 -7.13
CA TYR A 4 51.32 -9.02 -6.88
C TYR A 4 50.58 -8.86 -5.55
N LYS A 5 51.20 -8.26 -4.53
CA LYS A 5 50.57 -8.00 -3.23
C LYS A 5 49.48 -6.94 -3.35
N ILE A 6 49.74 -5.90 -4.14
CA ILE A 6 48.75 -4.84 -4.43
C ILE A 6 47.58 -5.44 -5.23
N ALA A 7 47.85 -6.24 -6.26
CA ALA A 7 46.81 -6.91 -7.03
C ALA A 7 45.94 -7.84 -6.16
N LEU A 8 46.56 -8.60 -5.27
CA LEU A 8 45.87 -9.50 -4.34
C LEU A 8 45.04 -8.73 -3.30
N ALA A 9 45.53 -7.60 -2.81
CA ALA A 9 44.78 -6.73 -1.91
C ALA A 9 43.54 -6.12 -2.59
N ILE A 10 43.67 -5.67 -3.85
CA ILE A 10 42.56 -5.15 -4.65
C ILE A 10 41.52 -6.25 -4.93
N ALA A 11 41.98 -7.45 -5.30
CA ALA A 11 41.09 -8.58 -5.55
C ALA A 11 40.28 -8.98 -4.30
N MET A 12 40.92 -8.98 -3.12
CA MET A 12 40.21 -9.20 -1.86
C MET A 12 39.19 -8.11 -1.55
N LEU A 13 39.53 -6.84 -1.77
CA LEU A 13 38.60 -5.73 -1.54
C LEU A 13 37.33 -5.88 -2.41
N VAL A 14 37.48 -6.23 -3.69
CA VAL A 14 36.36 -6.43 -4.61
C VAL A 14 35.47 -7.62 -4.19
N ALA A 15 36.07 -8.70 -3.68
CA ALA A 15 35.32 -9.85 -3.19
C ALA A 15 34.54 -9.55 -1.91
N LEU A 16 35.09 -8.72 -1.01
CA LEU A 16 34.37 -8.29 0.19
C LEU A 16 33.23 -7.32 -0.13
N THR A 17 33.41 -6.39 -1.08
CA THR A 17 32.35 -5.43 -1.42
C THR A 17 31.19 -6.07 -2.18
N SER A 18 31.44 -7.09 -3.01
CA SER A 18 30.36 -7.83 -3.67
C SER A 18 29.54 -8.68 -2.71
N ALA A 19 30.11 -9.07 -1.56
CA ALA A 19 29.40 -9.82 -0.52
C ALA A 19 28.53 -8.93 0.40
N GLN A 20 28.67 -7.61 0.37
CA GLN A 20 27.94 -6.69 1.27
C GLN A 20 26.45 -6.58 0.96
N ARG A 21 26.02 -6.86 -0.27
CA ARG A 21 24.59 -6.82 -0.65
C ARG A 21 24.11 -8.19 -1.09
N PRO A 22 23.27 -8.87 -0.30
CA PRO A 22 22.74 -10.16 -0.71
C PRO A 22 21.85 -10.00 -1.94
N PHE A 23 21.91 -10.98 -2.85
CA PHE A 23 21.19 -10.97 -4.13
C PHE A 23 19.67 -10.80 -3.99
N TYR A 24 19.10 -11.20 -2.86
CA TYR A 24 17.66 -11.09 -2.59
C TYR A 24 17.21 -9.69 -2.20
N ALA A 25 18.12 -8.75 -1.87
CA ALA A 25 17.77 -7.39 -1.46
C ALA A 25 17.36 -6.46 -2.63
N GLY A 26 17.17 -7.03 -3.83
CA GLY A 26 16.92 -6.30 -5.06
C GLY A 26 18.06 -5.34 -5.42
N LEU A 27 17.97 -4.67 -6.57
CA LEU A 27 18.90 -3.59 -6.93
C LEU A 27 18.36 -2.20 -6.56
N ARG A 28 17.06 -2.12 -6.25
CA ARG A 28 16.36 -0.86 -6.01
C ARG A 28 16.83 -0.21 -4.69
N PRO A 29 16.82 1.13 -4.59
CA PRO A 29 17.09 1.82 -3.34
C PRO A 29 16.17 1.32 -2.22
N ILE A 30 16.67 1.27 -0.98
CA ILE A 30 15.84 1.06 0.20
C ILE A 30 14.96 2.30 0.34
N GLY A 31 13.67 2.18 0.05
CA GLY A 31 12.75 3.31 -0.03
C GLY A 31 11.38 2.89 -0.55
N TYR A 32 10.49 3.88 -0.70
CA TYR A 32 9.08 3.68 -1.00
C TYR A 32 8.86 2.75 -2.21
N PRO A 33 7.83 1.88 -2.14
CA PRO A 33 7.48 0.99 -3.24
C PRO A 33 7.20 1.81 -4.51
N SER A 34 7.58 1.26 -5.68
CA SER A 34 7.17 1.84 -6.95
C SER A 34 5.66 1.84 -7.02
N VAL A 35 5.04 3.02 -7.02
CA VAL A 35 3.62 3.16 -7.30
C VAL A 35 3.47 2.89 -8.80
N GLU A 36 2.85 1.77 -9.15
CA GLU A 36 2.44 1.53 -10.53
C GLU A 36 1.45 2.64 -10.89
N THR A 37 1.73 3.41 -11.93
CA THR A 37 0.82 4.44 -12.41
C THR A 37 -0.45 3.73 -12.88
N GLU A 38 -1.52 3.91 -12.11
CA GLU A 38 -2.85 3.33 -12.32
C GLU A 38 -3.22 3.27 -13.81
N SER A 39 -3.65 2.08 -14.23
CA SER A 39 -4.10 1.83 -15.59
C SER A 39 -5.24 2.79 -15.98
N ILE A 40 -5.45 3.00 -17.29
CA ILE A 40 -6.49 3.90 -17.83
C ILE A 40 -7.95 3.43 -17.49
N SER A 41 -8.12 2.39 -16.65
CA SER A 41 -9.42 1.97 -16.09
C SER A 41 -10.19 3.11 -15.41
N ASN A 42 -9.46 4.03 -14.77
CA ASN A 42 -10.01 5.18 -14.03
C ASN A 42 -10.76 6.23 -14.88
N ARG A 43 -10.83 6.06 -16.21
CA ARG A 43 -11.39 7.07 -17.13
C ARG A 43 -12.86 6.83 -17.51
N PHE A 44 -13.37 5.61 -17.33
CA PHE A 44 -14.73 5.23 -17.74
C PHE A 44 -15.71 5.13 -16.56
N GLY A 45 -15.29 5.47 -15.34
CA GLY A 45 -16.14 5.38 -14.16
C GLY A 45 -16.31 3.96 -13.61
N GLU A 46 -15.50 2.99 -14.07
CA GLU A 46 -15.37 1.66 -13.45
C GLU A 46 -14.83 1.75 -12.01
N ASP A 47 -14.15 2.85 -11.68
CA ASP A 47 -13.54 3.13 -10.36
C ASP A 47 -14.37 4.07 -9.46
N ALA A 48 -15.62 4.39 -9.84
CA ALA A 48 -16.48 5.25 -9.03
C ALA A 48 -17.09 4.47 -7.85
N ASP A 49 -16.76 4.81 -6.59
CA ASP A 49 -17.44 4.46 -5.31
C ASP A 49 -18.47 3.32 -5.41
N GLN A 50 -18.03 2.15 -5.86
CA GLN A 50 -18.90 0.99 -6.07
C GLN A 50 -18.26 -0.26 -5.47
N PRO A 51 -19.09 -1.21 -5.03
CA PRO A 51 -18.62 -2.47 -4.49
C PRO A 51 -17.93 -3.31 -5.56
N ILE A 52 -16.82 -3.94 -5.19
CA ILE A 52 -16.01 -4.80 -6.08
C ILE A 52 -16.83 -5.99 -6.60
N GLU A 53 -17.79 -6.47 -5.82
CA GLU A 53 -18.71 -7.56 -6.14
C GLU A 53 -19.63 -7.22 -7.32
N ALA A 54 -19.88 -5.92 -7.57
CA ALA A 54 -20.67 -5.48 -8.71
C ALA A 54 -19.87 -5.43 -10.01
N ARG A 55 -18.53 -5.54 -9.96
CA ARG A 55 -17.64 -5.57 -11.15
C ARG A 55 -17.91 -4.42 -12.14
N GLY A 56 -18.24 -3.23 -11.62
CA GLY A 56 -18.58 -2.05 -12.42
C GLY A 56 -20.01 -2.03 -12.99
N ASP A 57 -20.87 -2.99 -12.65
CA ASP A 57 -22.27 -3.01 -13.11
C ASP A 57 -23.14 -2.02 -12.31
N GLY A 58 -23.24 -0.80 -12.82
CA GLY A 58 -24.11 0.23 -12.24
C GLY A 58 -25.61 -0.12 -12.27
N ASN A 59 -26.07 -0.96 -13.21
CA ASN A 59 -27.49 -1.35 -13.26
C ASN A 59 -27.85 -2.28 -12.11
N LEU A 60 -26.92 -3.16 -11.71
CA LEU A 60 -27.07 -3.96 -10.51
C LEU A 60 -27.21 -3.06 -9.28
N ILE A 61 -26.32 -2.09 -9.10
CA ILE A 61 -26.38 -1.14 -7.97
C ILE A 61 -27.71 -0.39 -7.93
N ASN A 62 -28.18 0.11 -9.08
CA ASN A 62 -29.47 0.79 -9.17
C ASN A 62 -30.63 -0.11 -8.74
N ARG A 63 -30.61 -1.40 -9.12
CA ARG A 63 -31.61 -2.36 -8.69
C ARG A 63 -31.53 -2.63 -7.19
N LEU A 64 -30.32 -2.79 -6.64
CA LEU A 64 -30.11 -2.98 -5.20
C LEU A 64 -30.64 -1.80 -4.39
N ASN A 65 -30.43 -0.57 -4.85
CA ASN A 65 -30.94 0.65 -4.21
C ASN A 65 -32.47 0.74 -4.18
N GLN A 66 -33.16 0.17 -5.18
CA GLN A 66 -34.62 0.14 -5.24
C GLN A 66 -35.22 -0.97 -4.38
N MET A 67 -34.42 -1.94 -3.92
CA MET A 67 -34.91 -3.01 -3.06
C MET A 67 -35.03 -2.56 -1.59
N PRO A 68 -36.04 -3.08 -0.86
CA PRO A 68 -36.10 -2.98 0.60
C PRO A 68 -34.81 -3.49 1.25
N ILE A 69 -34.39 -2.87 2.36
CA ILE A 69 -33.10 -3.15 3.04
C ILE A 69 -32.98 -4.62 3.45
N ASP A 70 -34.07 -5.24 3.91
CA ASP A 70 -34.16 -6.65 4.29
C ASP A 70 -33.92 -7.63 3.12
N LYS A 71 -34.08 -7.15 1.88
CA LYS A 71 -33.88 -7.92 0.65
C LYS A 71 -32.57 -7.59 -0.05
N GLN A 72 -31.82 -6.60 0.43
CA GLN A 72 -30.51 -6.28 -0.11
C GLN A 72 -29.50 -7.35 0.33
N PRO A 73 -28.55 -7.72 -0.54
CA PRO A 73 -27.56 -8.73 -0.19
C PRO A 73 -26.60 -8.18 0.87
N PHE A 74 -26.17 -9.04 1.80
CA PHE A 74 -25.32 -8.64 2.93
C PHE A 74 -24.01 -7.98 2.49
N TRP A 75 -23.42 -8.42 1.37
CA TRP A 75 -22.18 -7.84 0.86
C TRP A 75 -22.38 -6.36 0.50
N TYR A 76 -23.55 -5.99 -0.05
CA TYR A 76 -23.86 -4.61 -0.42
C TYR A 76 -24.07 -3.74 0.81
N LEU A 77 -24.77 -4.26 1.82
CA LEU A 77 -24.99 -3.57 3.09
C LEU A 77 -23.67 -3.33 3.84
N ASN A 78 -22.81 -4.34 3.91
CA ASN A 78 -21.49 -4.24 4.53
C ASN A 78 -20.61 -3.23 3.79
N TRP A 79 -20.61 -3.29 2.46
CA TRP A 79 -19.87 -2.33 1.66
C TRP A 79 -20.31 -0.89 1.94
N ARG A 80 -21.63 -0.61 1.99
CA ARG A 80 -22.15 0.73 2.34
C ARG A 80 -21.72 1.18 3.72
N PHE A 81 -21.71 0.27 4.69
CA PHE A 81 -21.25 0.57 6.05
C PHE A 81 -19.76 0.93 6.08
N TYR A 82 -18.92 0.12 5.43
CA TYR A 82 -17.49 0.39 5.34
C TYR A 82 -17.19 1.69 4.57
N ASP A 83 -17.92 1.97 3.50
CA ASP A 83 -17.77 3.21 2.75
C ASP A 83 -18.08 4.44 3.63
N ALA A 84 -19.17 4.38 4.39
CA ALA A 84 -19.51 5.43 5.35
C ALA A 84 -18.43 5.61 6.44
N GLN A 85 -17.88 4.51 6.96
CA GLN A 85 -16.79 4.54 7.94
C GLN A 85 -15.48 5.08 7.35
N ARG A 86 -15.18 4.82 6.07
CA ARG A 86 -13.98 5.36 5.41
C ARG A 86 -14.09 6.88 5.22
N LYS A 87 -15.30 7.37 4.89
CA LYS A 87 -15.58 8.81 4.76
C LYS A 87 -15.56 9.52 6.11
N ASN A 88 -16.03 8.85 7.16
CA ASN A 88 -16.07 9.39 8.53
C ASN A 88 -15.54 8.36 9.53
N PRO A 89 -14.21 8.19 9.63
CA PRO A 89 -13.62 7.19 10.51
C PRO A 89 -13.89 7.55 11.97
N GLN A 90 -14.34 6.55 12.74
CA GLN A 90 -14.47 6.71 14.18
C GLN A 90 -13.07 6.86 14.79
N THR A 91 -12.73 8.08 15.18
CA THR A 91 -11.49 8.36 15.89
C THR A 91 -11.70 8.20 17.38
N TYR A 92 -10.77 7.52 18.03
CA TYR A 92 -10.70 7.48 19.49
C TYR A 92 -9.55 8.40 19.91
N PRO A 93 -9.70 9.15 21.03
CA PRO A 93 -8.61 9.94 21.56
C PRO A 93 -7.44 9.00 21.85
N GLN A 94 -6.31 9.23 21.18
CA GLN A 94 -5.09 8.50 21.44
C GLN A 94 -4.63 8.82 22.86
N ARG A 95 -4.27 7.79 23.64
CA ARG A 95 -3.67 8.02 24.96
C ARG A 95 -2.39 8.85 24.74
N PRO A 96 -2.21 9.98 25.44
CA PRO A 96 -1.03 10.81 25.26
C PRO A 96 0.23 10.00 25.58
N SER A 97 1.26 10.14 24.75
CA SER A 97 2.54 9.49 24.96
C SER A 97 3.22 10.08 26.19
N GLN A 98 3.61 9.21 27.12
CA GLN A 98 4.44 9.57 28.28
C GLN A 98 5.84 10.10 27.89
N PHE A 99 6.26 9.90 26.64
CA PHE A 99 7.54 10.36 26.11
C PHE A 99 7.46 11.69 25.35
N ALA A 100 6.26 12.25 25.14
CA ALA A 100 6.08 13.52 24.40
C ALA A 100 6.51 14.77 25.20
N GLY A 101 6.91 14.61 26.48
CA GLY A 101 7.23 15.73 27.39
C GLY A 101 8.64 16.32 27.29
N ASN A 102 9.52 15.83 26.40
CA ASN A 102 10.95 16.23 26.40
C ASN A 102 11.41 17.04 25.16
N GLN A 103 10.50 17.64 24.39
CA GLN A 103 10.84 18.32 23.11
C GLN A 103 10.65 19.84 23.13
N LEU A 104 10.54 20.48 24.29
CA LEU A 104 10.54 21.94 24.41
C LEU A 104 11.51 22.39 25.51
N ASN A 105 12.77 22.58 25.14
CA ASN A 105 13.73 23.55 25.69
C ASN A 105 14.79 23.85 24.64
#